data_AF-A0AAV8WLN9-F1
#
_entry.id   AF-A0AAV8WLN9-F1
#
_cell.length_a   1.000
_cell.length_b   1.000
_cell.length_c   1.000
_cell.angle_alpha   90.00
_cell.angle_beta   90.00
_cell.angle_gamma   90.00
#
_symmetry.space_group_name_H-M   'P 1'
#
loop_
_entity.id
_entity.type
_entity.pdbx_description
1 polymer ?
#
loop_
_entity_poly.entity_id
_entity_poly.type
_entity_poly.pdbx_seq_one_letter_code
_entity_poly.pdbx_strand_id
1 'polypeptide(L)'
;MDMAMDMAKKFVDDERITSDYFTEFEDLAWTYKICPKTIFFRTATLLLKMRLYHWAEMALAEEVQKHYGIVHYLLSTICLYQGLYDHALEHIEETKTYYGSDYAVFSLSGHCLLALCKQEEAKEEYYHVLESFNRPDDVHMTYVNCAQILENLGNDQEARKLILMACKYSPTPYTWFRAGQLYLQENDLLSAEECFSEANFKDNRNPDTWGYLALINLKLNRTNEAELCYCQAIKVLYE
;
A
#
# COMPACT_ATOMS: atom_id res chain seq x y z
N MET A 1 -24.48 -20.60 20.05
CA MET A 1 -23.01 -20.44 20.16
C MET A 1 -22.31 -21.48 19.29
N ASP A 2 -22.68 -22.77 19.37
CA ASP A 2 -22.07 -23.84 18.56
C ASP A 2 -22.24 -23.72 17.04
N MET A 3 -23.41 -23.28 16.56
CA MET A 3 -23.67 -23.18 15.12
C MET A 3 -22.79 -22.12 14.42
N ALA A 4 -22.47 -21.02 15.12
CA ALA A 4 -21.58 -19.99 14.58
C ALA A 4 -20.12 -20.48 14.54
N MET A 5 -19.71 -21.24 15.55
CA MET A 5 -18.38 -21.82 15.66
C MET A 5 -18.16 -22.93 14.61
N ASP A 6 -19.18 -23.74 14.34
CA ASP A 6 -19.15 -24.78 13.30
C ASP A 6 -19.19 -24.20 11.88
N MET A 7 -19.89 -23.08 11.66
CA MET A 7 -19.82 -22.35 10.39
C MET A 7 -18.44 -21.75 10.17
N ALA A 8 -17.82 -21.17 11.20
CA ALA A 8 -16.47 -20.63 11.12
C ALA A 8 -15.43 -21.74 10.83
N LYS A 9 -15.55 -22.91 11.46
CA LYS A 9 -14.69 -24.07 11.17
C LYS A 9 -14.86 -24.57 9.73
N LYS A 10 -16.10 -24.75 9.27
CA LYS A 10 -16.37 -25.14 7.88
C LYS A 10 -15.82 -24.14 6.85
N PHE A 11 -15.85 -22.85 7.16
CA PHE A 11 -15.28 -21.82 6.28
C PHE A 11 -13.75 -21.85 6.26
N VAL A 12 -13.11 -22.14 7.39
CA VAL A 12 -11.65 -22.32 7.47
C VAL A 12 -11.17 -23.57 6.74
N ASP A 13 -12.00 -24.62 6.68
CA ASP A 13 -11.67 -25.92 6.06
C ASP A 13 -12.13 -26.04 4.59
N ASP A 14 -12.82 -25.05 4.02
CA ASP A 14 -13.24 -25.08 2.60
C ASP A 14 -12.10 -24.60 1.69
N GLU A 15 -11.42 -25.54 1.03
CA GLU A 15 -10.34 -25.29 0.05
C GLU A 15 -10.85 -24.62 -1.24
N ARG A 16 -12.17 -24.43 -1.40
CA ARG A 16 -12.74 -23.57 -2.44
C ARG A 16 -12.65 -22.13 -1.97
N ILE A 17 -11.43 -21.60 -1.99
CA ILE A 17 -11.19 -20.16 -1.89
C ILE A 17 -11.83 -19.54 -3.13
N THR A 18 -13.11 -19.20 -3.06
CA THR A 18 -13.66 -18.15 -3.92
C THR A 18 -12.81 -16.94 -3.59
N SER A 19 -11.95 -16.54 -4.52
CA SER A 19 -11.06 -15.43 -4.30
C SER A 19 -11.92 -14.18 -4.09
N ASP A 20 -12.09 -13.82 -2.82
CA ASP A 20 -12.86 -12.66 -2.46
C ASP A 20 -11.91 -11.46 -2.50
N TYR A 21 -12.45 -10.30 -2.84
CA TYR A 21 -11.71 -9.05 -2.92
C TYR A 21 -10.85 -8.80 -1.66
N PHE A 22 -11.33 -9.27 -0.50
CA PHE A 22 -10.66 -9.11 0.79
C PHE A 22 -9.45 -10.04 0.98
N THR A 23 -9.35 -11.16 0.28
CA THR A 23 -8.19 -12.05 0.30
C THR A 23 -7.22 -11.80 -0.84
N GLU A 24 -7.68 -11.31 -1.99
CA GLU A 24 -6.82 -11.00 -3.15
C GLU A 24 -6.09 -9.66 -3.08
N PHE A 25 -6.75 -8.60 -2.57
CA PHE A 25 -6.16 -7.27 -2.56
C PHE A 25 -5.49 -7.01 -1.20
N GLU A 26 -4.16 -6.78 -1.25
CA GLU A 26 -3.40 -6.33 -0.09
C GLU A 26 -3.75 -4.86 0.21
N ASP A 27 -3.99 -4.55 1.49
CA ASP A 27 -4.06 -3.16 1.92
C ASP A 27 -2.64 -2.58 1.83
N LEU A 28 -2.46 -1.55 1.01
CA LEU A 28 -1.11 -1.07 0.66
C LEU A 28 -0.37 -0.38 1.81
N ALA A 29 -1.06 -0.10 2.92
CA ALA A 29 -0.53 0.65 4.06
C ALA A 29 -0.07 -0.23 5.25
N TRP A 30 -0.50 -1.50 5.32
CA TRP A 30 -0.22 -2.39 6.45
C TRP A 30 -0.25 -3.85 6.01
N THR A 31 0.26 -4.76 6.85
CA THR A 31 0.29 -6.18 6.51
C THR A 31 -0.19 -7.06 7.65
N TYR A 32 -1.01 -8.06 7.31
CA TYR A 32 -1.42 -9.09 8.26
C TYR A 32 -0.35 -10.19 8.43
N LYS A 33 0.75 -10.16 7.65
CA LYS A 33 1.79 -11.20 7.65
C LYS A 33 2.48 -11.36 9.00
N ILE A 34 2.58 -10.28 9.78
CA ILE A 34 3.15 -10.28 11.14
C ILE A 34 2.12 -10.66 12.22
N CYS A 35 0.83 -10.76 11.89
CA CYS A 35 -0.22 -11.03 12.86
C CYS A 35 -0.29 -12.51 13.25
N PRO A 36 -0.54 -12.83 14.54
CA PRO A 36 -0.82 -14.20 14.98
C PRO A 36 -1.99 -14.81 14.22
N LYS A 37 -1.96 -16.13 14.01
CA LYS A 37 -3.01 -16.85 13.26
C LYS A 37 -4.24 -17.21 14.11
N THR A 38 -4.51 -16.47 15.19
CA THR A 38 -5.68 -16.73 16.04
C THR A 38 -6.98 -16.34 15.35
N ILE A 39 -8.11 -16.88 15.82
CA ILE A 39 -9.41 -16.55 15.25
C ILE A 39 -9.72 -15.04 15.40
N PHE A 40 -9.30 -14.42 16.50
CA PHE A 40 -9.52 -13.01 16.75
C PHE A 40 -8.68 -12.11 15.85
N PHE A 41 -7.40 -12.41 15.63
CA PHE A 41 -6.58 -11.67 14.67
C PHE A 41 -7.10 -11.81 13.25
N ARG A 42 -7.47 -13.02 12.80
CA ARG A 42 -8.09 -13.22 11.49
C ARG A 42 -9.40 -12.44 11.33
N THR A 43 -10.21 -12.40 12.39
CA THR A 43 -11.47 -11.63 12.40
C THR A 43 -11.19 -10.13 12.34
N ALA A 44 -10.26 -9.64 13.17
CA ALA A 44 -9.89 -8.23 13.23
C ALA A 44 -9.31 -7.73 11.90
N THR A 45 -8.42 -8.50 11.26
CA THR A 45 -7.83 -8.11 9.98
C THR A 45 -8.86 -8.07 8.86
N LEU A 46 -9.81 -9.01 8.82
CA LEU A 46 -10.92 -8.97 7.86
C LEU A 46 -11.82 -7.75 8.10
N LEU A 47 -12.22 -7.50 9.34
CA LEU A 47 -13.06 -6.35 9.70
C LEU A 47 -12.36 -5.02 9.39
N LEU A 48 -11.03 -4.95 9.59
CA LEU A 48 -10.22 -3.79 9.25
C LEU A 48 -10.15 -3.55 7.73
N LYS A 49 -10.00 -4.60 6.93
CA LYS A 49 -10.10 -4.51 5.46
C LYS A 49 -11.48 -4.00 5.02
N MET A 50 -12.55 -4.38 5.73
CA MET A 50 -13.91 -3.89 5.50
C MET A 50 -14.19 -2.50 6.09
N ARG A 51 -13.20 -1.85 6.73
CA ARG A 51 -13.34 -0.55 7.43
C ARG A 51 -14.36 -0.56 8.57
N LEU A 52 -14.60 -1.73 9.17
CA LEU A 52 -15.48 -1.93 10.33
C LEU A 52 -14.69 -1.81 11.64
N TYR A 53 -14.17 -0.60 11.90
CA TYR A 53 -13.17 -0.35 12.96
C TYR A 53 -13.63 -0.77 14.36
N HIS A 54 -14.84 -0.41 14.76
CA HIS A 54 -15.37 -0.74 16.09
C HIS A 54 -15.37 -2.25 16.36
N TRP A 55 -15.78 -3.04 15.37
CA TRP A 55 -15.81 -4.51 15.49
C TRP A 55 -14.40 -5.10 15.46
N ALA A 56 -13.49 -4.50 14.69
CA ALA A 56 -12.08 -4.90 14.70
C ALA A 56 -11.45 -4.66 16.08
N GLU A 57 -11.69 -3.51 16.71
CA GLU A 57 -11.24 -3.19 18.07
C GLU A 57 -11.78 -4.19 19.10
N MET A 58 -13.07 -4.55 19.01
CA MET A 58 -13.67 -5.56 19.88
C MET A 58 -12.98 -6.93 19.75
N ALA A 59 -12.66 -7.35 18.52
CA ALA A 59 -11.93 -8.59 18.30
C ALA A 59 -10.50 -8.52 18.84
N LEU A 60 -9.82 -7.37 18.69
CA LEU A 60 -8.47 -7.15 19.21
C LEU A 60 -8.41 -7.15 20.75
N ALA A 61 -9.47 -6.67 21.42
CA ALA A 61 -9.56 -6.63 22.87
C ALA A 61 -9.35 -8.01 23.54
N GLU A 62 -9.79 -9.08 22.86
CA GLU A 62 -9.63 -10.47 23.33
C GLU A 62 -8.17 -10.97 23.30
N GLU A 63 -7.27 -10.27 22.57
CA GLU A 63 -5.87 -10.67 22.36
C GLU A 63 -4.87 -9.76 23.09
N VAL A 64 -5.31 -8.62 23.65
CA VAL A 64 -4.45 -7.59 24.28
C VAL A 64 -3.48 -8.19 25.30
N GLN A 65 -3.95 -9.12 26.13
CA GLN A 65 -3.12 -9.70 27.19
C GLN A 65 -1.96 -10.56 26.66
N LYS A 66 -2.13 -11.20 25.51
CA LYS A 66 -1.14 -12.14 24.93
C LYS A 66 -0.27 -11.50 23.87
N HIS A 67 -0.83 -10.54 23.12
CA HIS A 67 -0.22 -10.00 21.91
C HIS A 67 -0.28 -8.46 21.90
N TYR A 68 -0.01 -7.83 23.05
CA TYR A 68 -0.14 -6.39 23.26
C TYR A 68 0.47 -5.54 22.12
N GLY A 69 1.74 -5.76 21.78
CA GLY A 69 2.40 -4.99 20.71
C GLY A 69 1.74 -5.12 19.33
N ILE A 70 1.29 -6.33 18.95
CA ILE A 70 0.64 -6.55 17.65
C ILE A 70 -0.81 -6.03 17.65
N VAL A 71 -1.48 -6.02 18.80
CA VAL A 71 -2.77 -5.34 18.92
C VAL A 71 -2.59 -3.84 18.65
N HIS A 72 -1.59 -3.20 19.26
CA HIS A 72 -1.27 -1.79 18.99
C HIS A 72 -0.87 -1.52 17.53
N TYR A 73 -0.24 -2.47 16.85
CA TYR A 73 0.01 -2.38 15.41
C TYR A 73 -1.30 -2.28 14.58
N LEU A 74 -2.31 -3.07 14.92
CA LEU A 74 -3.60 -2.99 14.21
C LEU A 74 -4.44 -1.79 14.67
N LEU A 75 -4.32 -1.34 15.91
CA LEU A 75 -4.95 -0.10 16.38
C LEU A 75 -4.35 1.14 15.70
N SER A 76 -3.03 1.21 15.53
CA SER A 76 -2.39 2.31 14.77
C SER A 76 -2.86 2.33 13.31
N THR A 77 -3.09 1.16 12.71
CA THR A 77 -3.68 1.06 11.37
C THR A 77 -5.12 1.61 11.32
N ILE A 78 -5.93 1.33 12.35
CA ILE A 78 -7.28 1.92 12.49
C ILE A 78 -7.18 3.44 12.57
N CYS A 79 -6.31 3.96 13.44
CA CYS A 79 -6.10 5.40 13.58
C CYS A 79 -5.63 6.05 12.27
N LEU A 80 -4.72 5.41 11.52
CA LEU A 80 -4.29 5.87 10.20
C LEU A 80 -5.50 6.05 9.26
N TYR A 81 -6.37 5.04 9.16
CA TYR A 81 -7.55 5.14 8.28
C TYR A 81 -8.58 6.17 8.74
N GLN A 82 -8.64 6.46 10.04
CA GLN A 82 -9.48 7.51 10.60
C GLN A 82 -8.86 8.92 10.48
N GLY A 83 -7.62 9.04 9.98
CA GLY A 83 -6.89 10.30 9.88
C GLY A 83 -6.33 10.80 11.22
N LEU A 84 -6.29 9.95 12.25
CA LEU A 84 -5.80 10.26 13.58
C LEU A 84 -4.30 9.92 13.68
N TYR A 85 -3.48 10.61 12.89
CA TYR A 85 -2.07 10.24 12.70
C TYR A 85 -1.22 10.34 13.97
N ASP A 86 -1.46 11.33 14.83
CA ASP A 86 -0.73 11.46 16.10
C ASP A 86 -1.01 10.27 17.03
N HIS A 87 -2.29 9.85 17.14
CA HIS A 87 -2.69 8.67 17.92
C HIS A 87 -2.15 7.38 17.30
N ALA A 88 -2.08 7.31 15.96
CA ALA A 88 -1.45 6.19 15.27
C ALA A 88 0.03 6.06 15.66
N LEU A 89 0.76 7.17 15.73
CA LEU A 89 2.16 7.18 16.17
C LEU A 89 2.33 6.74 17.63
N GLU A 90 1.44 7.15 18.54
CA GLU A 90 1.44 6.66 19.93
C GLU A 90 1.31 5.12 19.99
N HIS A 91 0.36 4.55 19.23
CA HIS A 91 0.21 3.10 19.12
C HIS A 91 1.41 2.41 18.44
N ILE A 92 2.06 3.07 17.49
CA ILE A 92 3.29 2.56 16.87
C ILE A 92 4.43 2.50 17.88
N GLU A 93 4.57 3.49 18.77
CA GLU A 93 5.60 3.47 19.81
C GLU A 93 5.36 2.34 20.84
N GLU A 94 4.11 2.07 21.20
CA GLU A 94 3.75 0.87 21.98
C GLU A 94 4.14 -0.41 21.22
N THR A 95 3.86 -0.47 19.91
CA THR A 95 4.25 -1.62 19.07
C THR A 95 5.77 -1.83 19.07
N LYS A 96 6.55 -0.77 18.84
CA LYS A 96 8.02 -0.81 18.86
C LYS A 96 8.55 -1.29 20.20
N THR A 97 7.91 -0.90 21.30
CA THR A 97 8.31 -1.26 22.66
C THR A 97 8.06 -2.74 22.98
N TYR A 98 6.90 -3.29 22.62
CA TYR A 98 6.48 -4.63 23.07
C TYR A 98 6.64 -5.74 22.02
N TYR A 99 6.63 -5.40 20.73
CA TYR A 99 6.84 -6.34 19.62
C TYR A 99 8.20 -6.14 18.95
N GLY A 100 8.63 -4.89 18.81
CA GLY A 100 9.87 -4.51 18.13
C GLY A 100 9.63 -3.74 16.83
N SER A 101 10.70 -3.22 16.26
CA SER A 101 10.66 -2.43 15.02
C SER A 101 10.95 -3.30 13.80
N ASP A 102 9.90 -3.82 13.19
CA ASP A 102 9.96 -4.56 11.92
C ASP A 102 9.62 -3.66 10.73
N TYR A 103 9.88 -4.12 9.50
CA TYR A 103 9.60 -3.39 8.26
C TYR A 103 8.15 -2.88 8.19
N ALA A 104 7.20 -3.66 8.71
CA ALA A 104 5.79 -3.30 8.73
C ALA A 104 5.50 -2.12 9.68
N VAL A 105 6.19 -2.08 10.82
CA VAL A 105 6.06 -1.02 11.82
C VAL A 105 6.68 0.27 11.30
N PHE A 106 7.88 0.20 10.73
CA PHE A 106 8.55 1.33 10.09
C PHE A 106 7.74 1.87 8.90
N SER A 107 7.15 0.99 8.07
CA SER A 107 6.32 1.43 6.93
C SER A 107 5.10 2.22 7.41
N LEU A 108 4.40 1.70 8.43
CA LEU A 108 3.20 2.34 8.98
C LEU A 108 3.52 3.70 9.64
N SER A 109 4.65 3.77 10.35
CA SER A 109 5.21 5.00 10.91
C SER A 109 5.50 6.03 9.83
N GLY A 110 6.22 5.63 8.76
CA GLY A 110 6.50 6.47 7.61
C GLY A 110 5.24 6.99 6.92
N HIS A 111 4.18 6.18 6.81
CA HIS A 111 2.88 6.61 6.27
C HIS A 111 2.21 7.68 7.13
N CYS A 112 2.21 7.51 8.45
CA CYS A 112 1.64 8.49 9.39
C CYS A 112 2.43 9.81 9.36
N LEU A 113 3.77 9.74 9.37
CA LEU A 113 4.64 10.91 9.32
C LEU A 113 4.51 11.68 8.00
N LEU A 114 4.38 10.97 6.88
CA LEU A 114 4.13 11.57 5.58
C LEU A 114 2.79 12.32 5.57
N ALA A 115 1.73 11.74 6.15
CA ALA A 115 0.42 12.38 6.28
C ALA A 115 0.44 13.64 7.18
N LEU A 116 1.35 13.69 8.15
CA LEU A 116 1.63 14.86 8.99
C LEU A 116 2.60 15.87 8.34
N CYS A 117 2.99 15.66 7.08
CA CYS A 117 3.97 16.46 6.35
C CYS A 117 5.38 16.50 6.99
N LYS A 118 5.72 15.53 7.85
CA LYS A 118 7.06 15.39 8.46
C LYS A 118 7.96 14.58 7.54
N GLN A 119 8.36 15.20 6.43
CA GLN A 119 9.00 14.50 5.30
C GLN A 119 10.35 13.87 5.68
N GLU A 120 11.21 14.56 6.43
CA GLU A 120 12.53 14.02 6.81
C GLU A 120 12.41 12.80 7.74
N GLU A 121 11.56 12.87 8.77
CA GLU A 121 11.30 11.74 9.67
C GLU A 121 10.68 10.55 8.91
N ALA A 122 9.72 10.81 8.01
CA ALA A 122 9.12 9.75 7.19
C ALA A 122 10.16 9.07 6.28
N LYS A 123 11.09 9.84 5.73
CA LYS A 123 12.18 9.33 4.89
C LYS A 123 13.06 8.37 5.69
N GLU A 124 13.48 8.75 6.89
CA GLU A 124 14.29 7.89 7.78
C GLU A 124 13.61 6.56 8.07
N GLU A 125 12.33 6.58 8.41
CA GLU A 125 11.54 5.36 8.66
C GLU A 125 11.44 4.48 7.40
N TYR A 126 11.26 5.07 6.21
CA TYR A 126 11.29 4.30 4.97
C TYR A 126 12.67 3.71 4.64
N TYR A 127 13.78 4.40 4.95
CA TYR A 127 15.12 3.81 4.80
C TYR A 127 15.32 2.61 5.74
N HIS A 128 14.83 2.68 6.98
CA HIS A 128 14.84 1.53 7.88
C HIS A 128 14.09 0.32 7.31
N VAL A 129 12.98 0.55 6.60
CA VAL A 129 12.31 -0.51 5.83
C VAL A 129 13.25 -1.05 4.76
N LEU A 130 13.78 -0.19 3.89
CA LEU A 130 14.56 -0.61 2.72
C LEU A 130 15.85 -1.35 3.06
N GLU A 131 16.48 -0.99 4.19
CA GLU A 131 17.70 -1.58 4.73
C GLU A 131 17.46 -2.86 5.55
N SER A 132 16.20 -3.18 5.88
CA SER A 132 15.86 -4.38 6.66
C SER A 132 16.17 -5.66 5.87
N PHE A 133 16.97 -6.54 6.48
CA PHE A 133 17.46 -7.76 5.84
C PHE A 133 16.37 -8.82 5.61
N ASN A 134 15.35 -8.90 6.47
CA ASN A 134 14.30 -9.93 6.44
C ASN A 134 12.94 -9.41 5.95
N ARG A 135 12.92 -8.30 5.22
CA ARG A 135 11.68 -7.74 4.66
C ARG A 135 11.21 -8.52 3.43
N PRO A 136 9.90 -8.52 3.13
CA PRO A 136 9.41 -9.01 1.85
C PRO A 136 9.86 -8.09 0.70
N ASP A 137 9.88 -8.66 -0.51
CA ASP A 137 10.12 -7.88 -1.74
C ASP A 137 8.96 -6.91 -2.02
N ASP A 138 7.76 -7.25 -1.56
CA ASP A 138 6.55 -6.45 -1.73
C ASP A 138 6.42 -5.33 -0.69
N VAL A 139 7.29 -4.33 -0.82
CA VAL A 139 7.24 -3.06 -0.05
C VAL A 139 7.15 -1.86 -1.02
N HIS A 140 6.44 -2.05 -2.13
CA HIS A 140 6.38 -1.08 -3.22
C HIS A 140 5.93 0.32 -2.77
N MET A 141 4.98 0.44 -1.82
CA MET A 141 4.57 1.75 -1.30
C MET A 141 5.67 2.49 -0.57
N THR A 142 6.56 1.79 0.14
CA THR A 142 7.75 2.38 0.77
C THR A 142 8.66 3.00 -0.28
N TYR A 143 8.92 2.29 -1.38
CA TYR A 143 9.70 2.82 -2.50
C TYR A 143 9.04 4.06 -3.12
N VAL A 144 7.75 3.99 -3.42
CA VAL A 144 6.98 5.06 -4.06
C VAL A 144 6.96 6.32 -3.19
N ASN A 145 6.62 6.17 -1.91
CA ASN A 145 6.51 7.30 -0.99
C ASN A 145 7.87 7.91 -0.65
N CYS A 146 8.90 7.09 -0.46
CA CYS A 146 10.25 7.59 -0.22
C CYS A 146 10.80 8.32 -1.44
N ALA A 147 10.57 7.82 -2.65
CA ALA A 147 10.95 8.52 -3.87
C ALA A 147 10.22 9.86 -4.02
N GLN A 148 8.92 9.93 -3.72
CA GLN A 148 8.17 11.18 -3.73
C GLN A 148 8.72 12.19 -2.71
N ILE A 149 9.12 11.73 -1.53
CA ILE A 149 9.79 12.60 -0.54
C ILE A 149 11.13 13.09 -1.09
N LEU A 150 11.93 12.22 -1.69
CA LEU A 150 13.21 12.61 -2.30
C LEU A 150 13.04 13.66 -3.41
N GLU A 151 12.04 13.53 -4.30
CA GLU A 151 11.69 14.56 -5.29
C GLU A 151 11.36 15.90 -4.61
N ASN A 152 10.53 15.88 -3.56
CA ASN A 152 10.15 17.09 -2.83
C ASN A 152 11.34 17.79 -2.15
N LEU A 153 12.36 17.01 -1.75
CA LEU A 153 13.61 17.51 -1.17
C LEU A 153 14.64 17.90 -2.26
N GLY A 154 14.33 17.74 -3.54
CA GLY A 154 15.21 18.07 -4.68
C GLY A 154 16.25 17.00 -5.03
N ASN A 155 16.09 15.78 -4.52
CA ASN A 155 16.99 14.64 -4.73
C ASN A 155 16.51 13.72 -5.88
N ASP A 156 16.22 14.29 -7.05
CA ASP A 156 15.58 13.60 -8.18
C ASP A 156 16.36 12.36 -8.68
N GLN A 157 17.70 12.44 -8.68
CA GLN A 157 18.54 11.31 -9.10
C GLN A 157 18.40 10.09 -8.20
N GLU A 158 18.25 10.32 -6.90
CA GLU A 158 18.09 9.24 -5.92
C GLU A 158 16.66 8.69 -5.97
N ALA A 159 15.66 9.57 -6.07
CA ALA A 159 14.26 9.18 -6.28
C ALA A 159 14.12 8.23 -7.49
N ARG A 160 14.75 8.58 -8.60
CA ARG A 160 14.74 7.74 -9.80
C ARG A 160 15.41 6.38 -9.58
N LYS A 161 16.61 6.35 -8.99
CA LYS A 161 17.28 5.08 -8.68
C LYS A 161 16.39 4.20 -7.83
N LEU A 162 15.72 4.79 -6.84
CA LEU A 162 14.82 4.10 -5.93
C LEU A 162 13.61 3.50 -6.66
N ILE A 163 12.95 4.27 -7.55
CA ILE A 163 11.83 3.77 -8.35
C ILE A 163 12.25 2.70 -9.36
N LEU A 164 13.40 2.83 -10.01
CA LEU A 164 13.91 1.81 -10.93
C LEU A 164 14.26 0.51 -10.21
N MET A 165 14.80 0.59 -8.99
CA MET A 165 14.96 -0.58 -8.12
C MET A 165 13.59 -1.19 -7.79
N ALA A 166 12.58 -0.37 -7.46
CA ALA A 166 11.23 -0.84 -7.18
C ALA A 166 10.62 -1.58 -8.38
N CYS A 167 10.76 -1.05 -9.61
CA CYS A 167 10.28 -1.73 -10.81
C CYS A 167 10.96 -3.09 -11.05
N LYS A 168 12.22 -3.25 -10.60
CA LYS A 168 12.95 -4.51 -10.73
C LYS A 168 12.58 -5.54 -9.65
N TYR A 169 12.49 -5.11 -8.41
CA TYR A 169 12.34 -6.02 -7.25
C TYR A 169 10.89 -6.14 -6.76
N SER A 170 10.05 -5.15 -7.02
CA SER A 170 8.66 -5.06 -6.57
C SER A 170 7.73 -4.53 -7.69
N PRO A 171 7.67 -5.21 -8.87
CA PRO A 171 6.98 -4.70 -10.04
C PRO A 171 5.45 -4.70 -9.88
N THR A 172 4.91 -3.55 -9.48
CA THR A 172 3.47 -3.30 -9.30
C THR A 172 2.96 -2.24 -10.28
N PRO A 173 1.64 -2.09 -10.47
CA PRO A 173 1.09 -0.96 -11.22
C PRO A 173 1.63 0.38 -10.70
N TYR A 174 1.73 0.53 -9.38
CA TYR A 174 2.19 1.75 -8.71
C TYR A 174 3.66 2.08 -9.02
N THR A 175 4.57 1.10 -8.98
CA THR A 175 5.99 1.37 -9.27
C THR A 175 6.20 1.79 -10.71
N TRP A 176 5.53 1.12 -11.66
CA TRP A 176 5.60 1.47 -13.08
C TRP A 176 4.95 2.82 -13.36
N PHE A 177 3.83 3.11 -12.72
CA PHE A 177 3.16 4.40 -12.82
C PHE A 177 4.07 5.53 -12.34
N ARG A 178 4.73 5.37 -11.19
CA ARG A 178 5.71 6.35 -10.69
C ARG A 178 6.91 6.50 -11.62
N ALA A 179 7.43 5.42 -12.20
CA ALA A 179 8.50 5.49 -13.19
C ALA A 179 8.07 6.31 -14.42
N GLY A 180 6.84 6.09 -14.90
CA GLY A 180 6.26 6.86 -16.00
C GLY A 180 6.14 8.35 -15.68
N GLN A 181 5.73 8.71 -14.46
CA GLN A 181 5.69 10.12 -14.02
C GLN A 181 7.08 10.78 -14.04
N LEU A 182 8.11 10.09 -13.55
CA LEU A 182 9.50 10.59 -13.57
C LEU A 182 10.00 10.82 -15.01
N TYR A 183 9.84 9.83 -15.90
CA TYR A 183 10.24 9.99 -17.31
C TYR A 183 9.47 11.10 -18.03
N LEU A 184 8.19 11.28 -17.69
CA LEU A 184 7.37 12.35 -18.25
C LEU A 184 7.82 13.74 -17.79
N GLN A 185 8.23 13.91 -16.53
CA GLN A 185 8.81 15.16 -16.02
C GLN A 185 10.08 15.55 -16.79
N GLU A 186 10.85 14.55 -17.21
CA GLU A 186 12.07 14.71 -18.02
C GLU A 186 11.81 14.87 -19.51
N ASN A 187 10.53 14.83 -19.90
CA ASN A 187 10.08 14.89 -21.28
C ASN A 187 10.60 13.72 -22.15
N ASP A 188 10.95 12.59 -21.54
CA ASP A 188 11.19 11.32 -22.22
C ASP A 188 9.87 10.58 -22.42
N LEU A 189 9.16 10.97 -23.46
CA LEU A 189 7.79 10.51 -23.74
C LEU A 189 7.72 9.01 -24.05
N LEU A 190 8.76 8.43 -24.66
CA LEU A 190 8.76 7.03 -25.07
C LEU A 190 8.96 6.12 -23.86
N SER A 191 9.96 6.41 -23.03
CA SER A 191 10.19 5.66 -21.78
C SER A 191 8.99 5.80 -20.83
N ALA A 192 8.35 6.97 -20.80
CA ALA A 192 7.12 7.17 -20.04
C ALA A 192 5.97 6.30 -20.57
N GLU A 193 5.76 6.26 -21.90
CA GLU A 193 4.74 5.43 -22.54
C GLU A 193 4.91 3.95 -22.20
N GLU A 194 6.15 3.43 -22.27
CA GLU A 194 6.48 2.05 -21.89
C GLU A 194 6.12 1.78 -20.43
N CYS A 195 6.51 2.67 -19.50
CA CYS A 195 6.22 2.52 -18.08
C CYS A 195 4.70 2.54 -17.80
N PHE A 196 3.95 3.47 -18.38
CA PHE A 196 2.50 3.50 -18.21
C PHE A 196 1.80 2.31 -18.87
N SER A 197 2.35 1.78 -19.97
CA SER A 197 1.84 0.55 -20.60
C SER A 197 2.03 -0.67 -19.70
N GLU A 198 3.19 -0.80 -19.04
CA GLU A 198 3.44 -1.85 -18.04
C GLU A 198 2.53 -1.70 -16.81
N ALA A 199 2.30 -0.47 -16.35
CA ALA A 199 1.34 -0.21 -15.27
C ALA A 199 -0.07 -0.65 -15.67
N ASN A 200 -0.52 -0.28 -16.87
CA ASN A 200 -1.83 -0.63 -17.43
C ASN A 200 -1.99 -2.14 -17.66
N PHE A 201 -0.92 -2.83 -18.06
CA PHE A 201 -0.94 -4.29 -18.22
C PHE A 201 -1.19 -5.01 -16.89
N LYS A 202 -0.66 -4.47 -15.78
CA LYS A 202 -0.86 -5.02 -14.44
C LYS A 202 -2.19 -4.63 -13.81
N ASP A 203 -2.63 -3.39 -14.01
CA ASP A 203 -3.96 -2.93 -13.60
C ASP A 203 -4.54 -1.96 -14.63
N ASN A 204 -5.50 -2.46 -15.40
CA ASN A 204 -6.18 -1.69 -16.44
C ASN A 204 -7.41 -0.92 -15.93
N ARG A 205 -7.69 -0.98 -14.61
CA ARG A 205 -8.79 -0.29 -13.95
C ARG A 205 -8.36 1.03 -13.31
N ASN A 206 -7.11 1.45 -13.49
CA ASN A 206 -6.67 2.75 -13.04
C ASN A 206 -6.94 3.83 -14.11
N PRO A 207 -7.90 4.77 -13.89
CA PRO A 207 -8.21 5.82 -14.86
C PRO A 207 -7.05 6.80 -15.07
N ASP A 208 -6.20 7.02 -14.06
CA ASP A 208 -5.06 7.92 -14.18
C ASP A 208 -4.03 7.38 -15.18
N THR A 209 -3.80 6.06 -15.19
CA THR A 209 -2.87 5.43 -16.14
C THR A 209 -3.33 5.67 -17.59
N TRP A 210 -4.63 5.51 -17.85
CA TRP A 210 -5.22 5.84 -19.15
C TRP A 210 -5.12 7.33 -19.48
N GLY A 211 -5.32 8.21 -18.50
CA GLY A 211 -5.15 9.66 -18.66
C GLY A 211 -3.72 10.06 -19.04
N TYR A 212 -2.70 9.45 -18.40
CA TYR A 212 -1.30 9.68 -18.74
C TYR A 212 -0.94 9.15 -20.14
N LEU A 213 -1.43 7.97 -20.53
CA LEU A 213 -1.27 7.45 -21.90
C LEU A 213 -1.92 8.38 -22.93
N ALA A 214 -3.10 8.92 -22.64
CA ALA A 214 -3.75 9.91 -23.51
C ALA A 214 -2.90 11.19 -23.66
N LEU A 215 -2.40 11.72 -22.53
CA LEU A 215 -1.53 12.90 -22.51
C LEU A 215 -0.24 12.70 -23.33
N ILE A 216 0.40 11.53 -23.20
CA ILE A 216 1.61 11.20 -23.95
C ILE A 216 1.31 11.11 -25.45
N ASN A 217 0.22 10.43 -25.83
CA ASN A 217 -0.19 10.34 -27.22
C ASN A 217 -0.49 11.71 -27.83
N LEU A 218 -1.13 12.63 -27.09
CA LEU A 218 -1.29 14.02 -27.52
C LEU A 218 0.06 14.72 -27.74
N LYS A 219 1.02 14.58 -26.81
CA LYS A 219 2.37 15.17 -26.94
C LYS A 219 3.15 14.59 -28.13
N LEU A 220 2.87 13.35 -28.53
CA LEU A 220 3.44 12.67 -29.70
C LEU A 220 2.64 12.90 -31.01
N ASN A 221 1.59 13.72 -30.98
CA ASN A 221 0.67 13.97 -32.11
C ASN A 221 -0.07 12.71 -32.62
N ARG A 222 -0.30 11.74 -31.74
CA ARG A 222 -1.09 10.51 -31.97
C ARG A 222 -2.53 10.71 -31.49
N THR A 223 -3.30 11.51 -32.25
CA THR A 223 -4.62 11.99 -31.78
C THR A 223 -5.66 10.89 -31.65
N ASN A 224 -5.65 9.88 -32.52
CA ASN A 224 -6.62 8.80 -32.49
C ASN A 224 -6.41 7.91 -31.26
N GLU A 225 -5.15 7.57 -30.97
CA GLU A 225 -4.74 6.79 -29.81
C GLU A 225 -5.04 7.55 -28.52
N ALA A 226 -4.82 8.86 -28.50
CA ALA A 226 -5.19 9.71 -27.38
C ALA A 226 -6.70 9.68 -27.09
N GLU A 227 -7.53 9.79 -28.13
CA GLU A 227 -9.00 9.72 -28.00
C GLU A 227 -9.45 8.36 -27.43
N LEU A 228 -8.87 7.26 -27.90
CA LEU A 228 -9.16 5.93 -27.38
C LEU A 228 -8.80 5.80 -25.89
N CYS A 229 -7.60 6.26 -25.51
CA CYS A 229 -7.15 6.24 -24.11
C CYS A 229 -8.07 7.10 -23.23
N TYR A 230 -8.46 8.28 -23.71
CA TYR A 230 -9.38 9.17 -22.99
C TYR A 230 -10.77 8.55 -22.77
N CYS A 231 -11.35 7.95 -23.81
CA CYS A 231 -12.62 7.24 -23.70
C CYS A 231 -12.55 6.10 -22.68
N GLN A 232 -11.44 5.36 -22.67
CA GLN A 232 -11.22 4.28 -21.71
C GLN A 232 -11.03 4.81 -20.29
N ALA A 233 -10.31 5.92 -20.09
CA ALA A 233 -10.17 6.58 -18.79
C ALA A 233 -11.54 6.95 -18.21
N ILE A 234 -12.42 7.55 -19.01
CA ILE A 234 -13.79 7.89 -18.60
C ILE A 234 -14.57 6.63 -18.25
N LYS A 235 -14.53 5.61 -19.11
CA LYS A 235 -15.27 4.37 -18.89
C LYS A 235 -14.92 3.76 -17.53
N VAL A 236 -13.63 3.62 -17.26
CA VAL A 236 -13.12 3.03 -16.02
C VAL A 236 -13.41 3.90 -14.79
N LEU A 237 -13.46 5.22 -14.95
CA LEU A 237 -13.78 6.14 -13.84
C LEU A 237 -15.22 6.01 -13.34
N TYR A 238 -16.14 5.56 -14.19
CA TYR A 238 -17.58 5.50 -13.89
C TYR A 238 -18.18 4.08 -13.83
N GLU A 239 -17.35 3.03 -13.96
CA GLU A 239 -17.72 1.61 -13.77
C GLU A 239 -17.37 1.13 -12.36
#